data_AF-A0A370K4R4-F1
#
_entry.id   AF-A0A370K4R4-F1
#
_cell.length_a   1.000
_cell.length_b   1.000
_cell.length_c   1.000
_cell.angle_alpha   90.00
_cell.angle_beta   90.00
_cell.angle_gamma   90.00
#
_symmetry.space_group_name_H-M   'P 1'
#
loop_
_entity.id
_entity.type
_entity.pdbx_description
1 polymer ?
#
loop_
_entity_poly.entity_id
_entity_poly.type
_entity_poly.pdbx_seq_one_letter_code
_entity_poly.pdbx_strand_id
1 'polypeptide(L)'
;MLPEQKRNTNILVGLGIIGQIAGRSMLTGGSPGLGAIITLAAAVLFIWGCCEYAFGKGYTRWLGALGLLSIIGLLVLVFLPDRHKNATA
;
A
#
# COMPACT_ATOMS: atom_id res chain seq x y z
N MET A 1 -12.21 -10.20 2.51
CA MET A 1 -11.88 -8.85 2.97
C MET A 1 -13.12 -8.02 3.09
N LEU A 2 -13.21 -7.20 4.13
CA LEU A 2 -14.32 -6.28 4.34
C LEU A 2 -14.38 -5.21 3.22
N PRO A 3 -15.57 -4.76 2.79
CA PRO A 3 -15.74 -3.90 1.62
C PRO A 3 -15.12 -2.50 1.79
N GLU A 4 -15.13 -1.95 3.01
CA GLU A 4 -14.53 -0.65 3.31
C GLU A 4 -13.01 -0.69 3.20
N GLN A 5 -12.37 -1.69 3.81
CA GLN A 5 -10.92 -1.92 3.78
C GLN A 5 -10.44 -2.25 2.37
N LYS A 6 -11.25 -2.97 1.58
CA LYS A 6 -10.99 -3.19 0.14
C LYS A 6 -10.92 -1.86 -0.61
N ARG A 7 -11.91 -0.98 -0.41
CA ARG A 7 -11.95 0.35 -1.05
C ARG A 7 -10.77 1.20 -0.62
N ASN A 8 -10.52 1.30 0.69
CA ASN A 8 -9.41 2.08 1.24
C ASN A 8 -8.07 1.57 0.72
N THR A 9 -7.85 0.25 0.71
CA THR A 9 -6.63 -0.33 0.14
C THR A 9 -6.45 0.08 -1.32
N ASN A 10 -7.47 -0.14 -2.15
CA ASN A 10 -7.36 0.13 -3.59
C ASN A 10 -7.02 1.59 -3.87
N ILE A 11 -7.64 2.52 -3.15
CA ILE A 11 -7.38 3.96 -3.28
C ILE A 11 -5.96 4.29 -2.82
N LEU A 12 -5.57 3.85 -1.62
CA LEU A 12 -4.30 4.21 -1.01
C LEU A 12 -3.09 3.57 -1.71
N VAL A 13 -3.18 2.27 -2.04
CA VAL A 13 -2.14 1.56 -2.79
C VAL A 13 -2.04 2.12 -4.21
N GLY A 14 -3.17 2.36 -4.88
CA GLY A 14 -3.20 2.95 -6.22
C GLY A 14 -2.56 4.33 -6.27
N LEU A 15 -3.00 5.24 -5.38
CA LEU A 15 -2.40 6.58 -5.25
C LEU A 15 -0.92 6.50 -4.87
N GLY A 16 -0.55 5.59 -3.97
CA GLY A 16 0.85 5.40 -3.57
C GLY A 16 1.75 4.92 -4.71
N ILE A 17 1.26 4.05 -5.61
CA ILE A 17 2.04 3.61 -6.78
C ILE A 17 2.15 4.75 -7.80
N ILE A 18 1.03 5.39 -8.14
CA ILE A 18 1.01 6.50 -9.11
C ILE A 18 1.91 7.65 -8.62
N GLY A 19 1.80 8.02 -7.35
CA GLY A 19 2.61 9.07 -6.75
C GLY A 19 4.11 8.75 -6.75
N GLN A 20 4.50 7.50 -6.49
CA GLN A 20 5.90 7.09 -6.57
C GLN A 20 6.45 7.19 -8.01
N ILE A 21 5.66 6.80 -9.02
CA ILE A 21 6.05 6.92 -10.43
C ILE A 21 6.20 8.40 -10.81
N ALA A 22 5.20 9.23 -10.49
CA ALA A 22 5.25 10.67 -10.79
C ALA A 22 6.40 11.38 -10.07
N GLY A 23 6.61 11.08 -8.79
CA GLY A 23 7.73 11.60 -7.99
C GLY A 23 9.08 11.19 -8.57
N ARG A 24 9.21 9.94 -9.06
CA ARG A 24 10.43 9.48 -9.72
C ARG A 24 10.72 10.21 -11.02
N SER A 25 9.70 10.47 -11.84
CA SER A 25 9.87 11.27 -13.06
C SER A 25 10.35 12.70 -12.75
N MET A 26 9.84 13.31 -11.68
CA MET A 26 10.26 14.65 -11.23
C MET A 26 11.67 14.67 -10.64
N LEU A 27 12.08 13.62 -9.93
CA LEU A 27 13.45 13.45 -9.44
C LEU A 27 14.47 13.48 -10.59
N THR A 28 14.12 12.91 -11.74
CA THR A 28 14.97 12.88 -12.94
C THR A 28 14.75 14.06 -13.89
N GLY A 29 13.65 14.81 -13.72
CA GLY A 29 13.18 15.84 -14.67
C GLY A 29 13.54 17.29 -14.30
N GLY A 30 14.35 17.51 -13.26
CA GLY A 30 14.89 18.83 -12.91
C GLY A 30 14.27 19.51 -11.68
N SER A 31 13.32 18.87 -10.99
CA SER A 31 12.73 19.36 -9.73
C SER A 31 12.88 18.35 -8.58
N PRO A 32 14.13 17.98 -8.22
CA PRO A 32 14.39 16.87 -7.30
C PRO A 32 13.79 17.06 -5.90
N GLY A 33 13.69 18.29 -5.39
CA GLY A 33 13.06 18.56 -4.09
C GLY A 33 11.57 18.19 -4.06
N LEU A 34 10.80 18.63 -5.06
CA LEU A 34 9.39 18.28 -5.21
C LEU A 34 9.21 16.78 -5.46
N GLY A 35 10.06 16.19 -6.32
CA GLY A 35 10.05 14.76 -6.58
C GLY A 35 10.26 13.91 -5.32
N ALA A 36 11.18 14.32 -4.44
CA ALA A 36 11.43 13.65 -3.16
C ALA A 36 10.21 13.72 -2.22
N ILE A 37 9.60 14.90 -2.08
CA ILE A 37 8.41 15.11 -1.23
C ILE A 37 7.24 14.24 -1.71
N ILE A 38 6.96 14.25 -3.03
CA ILE A 38 5.87 13.45 -3.62
C ILE A 38 6.15 11.95 -3.43
N THR A 39 7.39 11.52 -3.64
CA THR A 39 7.78 10.11 -3.46
C THR A 39 7.59 9.67 -2.00
N LEU A 40 7.98 10.49 -1.03
CA LEU A 40 7.81 10.19 0.39
C LEU A 40 6.33 10.16 0.79
N ALA A 41 5.54 11.14 0.37
CA ALA A 41 4.10 11.15 0.63
C ALA A 41 3.40 9.92 0.02
N ALA A 42 3.77 9.55 -1.21
CA ALA A 42 3.25 8.38 -1.89
C ALA A 42 3.64 7.07 -1.18
N ALA A 43 4.86 6.99 -0.63
CA ALA A 43 5.29 5.85 0.17
C ALA A 43 4.46 5.71 1.46
N VAL A 44 4.16 6.81 2.15
CA VAL A 44 3.30 6.79 3.35
C VAL A 44 1.88 6.30 2.99
N LEU A 45 1.30 6.80 1.90
CA LEU A 45 -0.01 6.34 1.43
C LEU A 45 0.00 4.85 1.06
N PHE A 46 1.06 4.38 0.40
CA PHE A 46 1.23 2.97 0.04
C PHE A 46 1.29 2.07 1.29
N ILE A 47 2.09 2.45 2.29
CA ILE A 47 2.21 1.69 3.55
C ILE A 47 0.87 1.68 4.30
N TRP A 48 0.17 2.83 4.35
CA TRP A 48 -1.17 2.88 4.94
C TRP A 48 -2.14 1.94 4.23
N GLY A 49 -2.13 1.93 2.89
CA GLY A 49 -2.91 0.99 2.09
C GLY A 49 -2.60 -0.47 2.44
N CYS A 50 -1.32 -0.81 2.67
CA CYS A 50 -0.92 -2.15 3.10
C CYS A 50 -1.43 -2.50 4.50
N CYS A 51 -1.47 -1.55 5.43
CA CYS A 51 -2.08 -1.72 6.76
C CYS A 51 -3.57 -2.01 6.68
N GLU A 52 -4.31 -1.27 5.86
CA GLU A 52 -5.73 -1.52 5.61
C GLU A 52 -5.96 -2.85 4.92
N TYR A 53 -5.05 -3.29 4.04
CA TYR A 53 -5.15 -4.59 3.38
C TYR A 53 -4.96 -5.76 4.36
N ALA A 54 -3.93 -5.70 5.21
CA ALA A 54 -3.69 -6.69 6.25
C ALA A 54 -4.89 -6.76 7.22
N PHE A 55 -5.36 -5.61 7.68
CA PHE A 55 -6.54 -5.52 8.54
C PHE A 55 -7.80 -6.04 7.87
N GLY A 56 -8.00 -5.71 6.59
CA GLY A 56 -9.12 -6.17 5.79
C GLY A 56 -9.16 -7.68 5.58
N LYS A 57 -8.02 -8.37 5.68
CA LYS A 57 -7.92 -9.85 5.65
C LYS A 57 -8.08 -10.51 7.03
N GLY A 58 -8.30 -9.73 8.08
CA GLY A 58 -8.46 -10.24 9.45
C GLY A 58 -7.15 -10.42 10.20
N TYR A 59 -6.08 -9.75 9.76
CA TYR A 59 -4.80 -9.70 10.45
C TYR A 59 -4.61 -8.39 11.21
N THR A 60 -3.57 -8.33 12.03
CA THR A 60 -3.16 -7.10 12.72
C THR A 60 -2.59 -6.09 11.70
N ARG A 61 -2.82 -4.79 11.96
CA ARG A 61 -2.28 -3.69 11.13
C ARG A 61 -0.76 -3.70 11.00
N TRP A 62 -0.04 -4.31 11.95
CA TRP A 62 1.42 -4.44 11.91
C TRP A 62 1.90 -5.26 10.71
N LEU A 63 1.12 -6.23 10.23
CA LEU A 63 1.47 -6.97 9.00
C LEU A 63 1.46 -6.08 7.75
N GLY A 64 0.79 -4.92 7.81
CA GLY A 64 0.87 -3.89 6.78
C GLY A 64 2.24 -3.21 6.68
N ALA A 65 3.07 -3.27 7.72
CA ALA A 65 4.45 -2.78 7.67
C ALA A 65 5.30 -3.55 6.63
N LEU A 66 4.85 -4.72 6.17
CA LEU A 66 5.42 -5.37 5.00
C LEU A 66 5.44 -4.45 3.77
N GLY A 67 4.52 -3.48 3.68
CA GLY A 67 4.54 -2.43 2.66
C GLY A 67 5.84 -1.60 2.59
N LEU A 68 6.68 -1.60 3.64
CA LEU A 68 8.03 -1.04 3.60
C LEU A 68 8.95 -1.77 2.61
N LEU A 69 8.68 -3.05 2.34
CA LEU A 69 9.33 -3.84 1.29
C LEU A 69 8.75 -3.53 -0.12
N SER A 70 7.95 -2.46 -0.24
CA SER A 70 7.31 -2.02 -1.48
C SER A 70 6.45 -3.14 -2.10
N ILE A 71 6.57 -3.36 -3.41
CA ILE A 71 5.83 -4.38 -4.17
C ILE A 71 6.01 -5.78 -3.60
N ILE A 72 7.20 -6.13 -3.08
CA ILE A 72 7.45 -7.45 -2.51
C ILE A 72 6.56 -7.66 -1.28
N GLY A 73 6.47 -6.65 -0.42
CA GLY A 73 5.57 -6.66 0.73
C GLY A 73 4.10 -6.82 0.35
N LEU A 74 3.69 -6.10 -0.69
CA LEU A 74 2.32 -6.20 -1.22
C LEU A 74 2.04 -7.60 -1.79
N LEU A 75 2.99 -8.22 -2.50
CA LEU A 75 2.84 -9.60 -2.99
C LEU A 75 2.66 -10.60 -1.84
N VAL A 76 3.48 -10.52 -0.80
CA VAL A 76 3.34 -11.38 0.39
C VAL A 76 1.96 -11.20 1.01
N LEU A 77 1.50 -9.95 1.16
CA LEU A 77 0.17 -9.65 1.65
C LEU A 77 -0.90 -10.27 0.73
N VAL A 78 -0.76 -10.18 -0.59
CA VAL A 78 -1.72 -10.75 -1.56
C VAL A 78 -1.88 -12.25 -1.42
N PHE A 79 -0.77 -12.97 -1.24
CA PHE A 79 -0.79 -14.43 -1.03
C PHE A 79 -1.25 -14.84 0.38
N LEU A 80 -1.30 -13.91 1.33
CA LEU A 80 -1.76 -14.20 2.68
C LEU A 80 -3.24 -14.63 2.68
N PRO A 81 -3.60 -15.77 3.32
CA PRO A 81 -4.95 -16.31 3.28
C PRO A 81 -5.94 -15.38 3.99
N ASP A 82 -7.14 -15.23 3.44
CA ASP A 82 -8.16 -14.33 3.98
C ASP A 82 -8.89 -15.00 5.16
N ARG A 83 -8.57 -14.59 6.40
CA ARG A 83 -9.17 -15.20 7.60
C ARG A 83 -10.67 -14.97 7.69
N HIS A 84 -11.21 -13.91 7.08
CA HIS A 84 -12.65 -13.69 7.06
C HIS A 84 -13.39 -14.62 6.10
N LYS A 85 -12.73 -15.06 5.02
CA LYS A 85 -13.28 -16.09 4.12
C LYS A 85 -13.21 -17.48 4.73
N ASN A 86 -12.19 -17.75 5.54
CA ASN A 86 -11.99 -19.08 6.13
C ASN A 86 -12.81 -19.31 7.42
N ALA A 87 -13.34 -18.26 8.04
CA ALA A 87 -14.22 -18.38 9.21
C ALA A 87 -15.67 -18.79 8.86
N THR A 88 -16.00 -18.86 7.56
CA THR A 88 -17.33 -19.25 7.04
C THR A 88 -17.30 -20.55 6.24
N ALA A 89 -16.19 -21.30 6.28
CA ALA A 89 -16.02 -22.60 5.63
C ALA A 89 -16.07 -23.74 6.65
#